data_AF-A0A317Z2G1-F1
#
_entry.id   AF-A0A317Z2G1-F1
#
_cell.length_a   1.000
_cell.length_b   1.000
_cell.length_c   1.000
_cell.angle_alpha   90.00
_cell.angle_beta   90.00
_cell.angle_gamma   90.00
#
_symmetry.space_group_name_H-M   'P 1'
#
loop_
_entity.id
_entity.type
_entity.pdbx_description
1 polymer ?
#
loop_
_entity_poly.entity_id
_entity_poly.type
_entity_poly.pdbx_seq_one_letter_code
_entity_poly.pdbx_strand_id
1 'polypeptide(L)' 'EAMMDRLVTLIPQSKWLKQAEIYIDGFHNFSTQEYQLIEALVKHVKSVTLALTTNGDQDALSMFRKPSESLRLQNDAT' A
#
# COMPACT_ATOMS: atom_id res chain seq x y z
N GLU A 1 10.16 -2.24 12.25
CA GLU A 1 11.02 -2.38 11.06
C GLU A 1 11.46 -3.81 10.80
N ALA A 2 12.12 -4.53 11.72
CA ALA A 2 12.67 -5.89 11.46
C ALA A 2 11.66 -7.00 11.07
N MET A 3 10.36 -6.86 11.41
CA MET A 3 9.33 -7.86 11.12
C MET A 3 9.05 -7.99 9.62
N MET A 4 8.91 -6.86 8.92
CA MET A 4 8.55 -6.84 7.49
C MET A 4 9.69 -7.41 6.64
N ASP A 5 10.94 -7.03 6.94
CA ASP A 5 12.11 -7.60 6.25
C ASP A 5 12.17 -9.12 6.42
N ARG A 6 11.85 -9.60 7.62
CA ARG A 6 11.80 -11.04 7.88
C ARG A 6 10.69 -11.72 7.08
N LEU A 7 9.50 -11.11 6.96
CA LEU A 7 8.43 -11.65 6.12
C LEU A 7 8.85 -11.76 4.65
N VAL A 8 9.51 -10.72 4.11
CA VAL A 8 10.07 -10.73 2.74
C VAL A 8 10.99 -11.94 2.53
N THR A 9 11.85 -12.25 3.49
CA THR A 9 12.77 -13.39 3.39
C THR A 9 12.07 -14.77 3.44
N LEU A 10 10.90 -14.84 4.08
CA LEU A 10 10.16 -16.09 4.31
C LEU A 10 9.16 -16.41 3.18
N ILE A 11 8.62 -15.40 2.51
CA ILE A 11 7.69 -15.54 1.37
C ILE A 11 8.16 -16.57 0.32
N PRO A 12 9.39 -16.52 -0.22
CA PRO A 12 9.85 -17.47 -1.25
C PRO A 12 9.96 -18.92 -0.76
N GLN A 13 10.08 -19.12 0.55
CA GLN A 13 10.26 -20.43 1.18
C GLN A 13 8.93 -21.14 1.41
N SER A 14 7.82 -20.41 1.43
CA SER A 14 6.50 -20.96 1.72
C SER A 14 5.88 -21.64 0.50
N LYS A 15 5.71 -22.97 0.58
CA LYS A 15 4.97 -23.74 -0.43
C LYS A 15 3.48 -23.35 -0.49
N TRP A 16 2.92 -22.96 0.66
CA TRP A 16 1.53 -22.52 0.76
C TRP A 16 1.30 -21.20 0.02
N LEU A 17 2.19 -20.22 0.21
CA LEU A 17 2.09 -18.92 -0.49
C LEU A 17 2.25 -19.06 -2.00
N LYS A 18 3.08 -20.00 -2.49
CA LYS A 18 3.23 -20.27 -3.94
C LYS A 18 1.93 -20.62 -4.65
N GLN A 19 0.93 -21.11 -3.92
CA GLN A 19 -0.37 -21.49 -4.46
C GLN A 19 -1.47 -20.48 -4.11
N ALA A 20 -1.14 -19.45 -3.32
CA ALA A 20 -2.10 -18.48 -2.82
C ALA A 20 -2.45 -17.43 -3.87
N GLU A 21 -3.72 -17.05 -3.89
CA GLU A 21 -4.24 -15.87 -4.57
C GLU A 21 -4.50 -14.80 -3.51
N ILE A 22 -3.88 -13.63 -3.65
CA ILE A 22 -3.87 -12.60 -2.62
C ILE A 22 -4.57 -11.35 -3.15
N TYR A 23 -5.49 -10.82 -2.35
CA TYR A 23 -6.18 -9.55 -2.61
C TYR A 23 -5.78 -8.54 -1.56
N ILE A 24 -5.30 -7.38 -1.99
CA ILE A 24 -4.88 -6.28 -1.12
C ILE A 24 -5.78 -5.08 -1.44
N ASP A 25 -6.53 -4.62 -0.45
CA ASP A 25 -7.49 -3.53 -0.54
C ASP A 25 -7.46 -2.69 0.74
N GLY A 26 -8.02 -1.47 0.71
CA GLY A 26 -8.10 -0.56 1.85
C GLY A 26 -6.86 0.32 2.06
N PHE A 27 -5.95 0.36 1.08
CA PHE A 27 -4.73 1.18 1.14
C PHE A 27 -4.78 2.34 0.16
N HIS A 28 -4.43 3.53 0.64
CA HIS A 28 -4.29 4.73 -0.20
C HIS A 28 -2.84 4.97 -0.65
N ASN A 29 -1.88 4.58 0.17
CA ASN A 29 -0.45 4.66 -0.10
C ASN A 29 0.26 3.48 0.57
N PHE A 30 1.46 3.16 0.08
CA PHE A 30 2.38 2.23 0.71
C PHE A 30 3.69 2.94 1.03
N SER A 31 4.31 2.59 2.15
CA SER A 31 5.68 2.92 2.49
C SER A 31 6.67 2.13 1.62
N THR A 32 7.94 2.54 1.56
CA THR A 32 8.98 1.83 0.82
C THR A 32 9.10 0.37 1.23
N GLN A 33 8.98 0.07 2.52
CA GLN A 33 9.09 -1.30 3.04
C GLN A 33 7.87 -2.15 2.64
N GLU A 34 6.67 -1.57 2.62
CA GLU A 34 5.46 -2.24 2.13
C GLU A 34 5.54 -2.54 0.64
N TYR A 35 6.13 -1.65 -0.17
CA TYR A 35 6.39 -1.95 -1.58
C TYR A 35 7.32 -3.15 -1.77
N GLN A 36 8.36 -3.29 -0.95
CA GLN A 36 9.25 -4.45 -0.99
C GLN A 36 8.51 -5.75 -0.64
N LEU A 37 7.58 -5.68 0.33
CA LEU A 37 6.72 -6.81 0.66
C LEU A 37 5.80 -7.19 -0.52
N ILE A 38 5.13 -6.21 -1.12
CA ILE A 38 4.25 -6.43 -2.27
C ILE A 38 5.04 -7.02 -3.44
N GLU A 39 6.24 -6.52 -3.72
CA GLU A 39 7.13 -7.04 -4.75
C GLU A 39 7.48 -8.52 -4.49
N ALA A 40 7.81 -8.87 -3.25
CA ALA A 40 8.10 -10.24 -2.87
C ALA A 40 6.89 -11.16 -3.06
N LEU A 41 5.68 -10.69 -2.72
CA LEU A 41 4.45 -11.43 -2.96
C LEU A 41 4.21 -11.66 -4.46
N VAL A 42 4.25 -10.60 -5.27
CA VAL A 42 4.04 -10.66 -6.72
C VAL A 42 4.98 -11.66 -7.41
N LYS A 43 6.23 -11.78 -6.95
CA LYS A 43 7.22 -12.71 -7.52
C LYS A 43 7.01 -14.17 -7.14
N HIS A 44 6.34 -14.46 -6.02
CA HIS A 44 6.41 -15.79 -5.40
C HIS A 44 5.07 -16.45 -5.14
N VAL A 45 3.95 -15.73 -5.22
CA VAL A 45 2.61 -16.30 -5.07
C VAL A 45 1.95 -16.53 -6.43
N LYS A 46 0.80 -17.22 -6.45
CA LYS A 46 0.10 -17.55 -7.69
C LYS A 46 -0.44 -16.29 -8.38
N SER A 47 -1.08 -15.41 -7.61
CA SER A 47 -1.57 -14.12 -8.10
C SER A 47 -1.70 -13.10 -6.97
N VAL A 48 -1.50 -11.83 -7.30
CA VAL A 48 -1.75 -10.70 -6.41
C VAL A 48 -2.64 -9.71 -7.15
N THR A 49 -3.75 -9.34 -6.54
CA THR A 49 -4.65 -8.28 -7.03
C THR A 49 -4.67 -7.14 -6.02
N LEU A 50 -4.27 -5.95 -6.44
CA LEU A 50 -4.34 -4.74 -5.62
C LEU A 50 -5.54 -3.90 -6.06
N ALA A 51 -6.45 -3.62 -5.14
CA ALA A 51 -7.46 -2.59 -5.30
C ALA A 51 -6.84 -1.25 -4.88
N LEU A 52 -6.62 -0.39 -5.87
CA LEU A 52 -6.10 0.96 -5.65
C LEU A 52 -7.27 1.94 -5.67
N THR A 53 -7.54 2.58 -4.54
CA THR A 53 -8.44 3.73 -4.51
C THR A 53 -7.70 4.91 -5.14
N THR A 54 -7.77 5.01 -6.47
CA THR A 54 -7.32 6.21 -7.17
C THR A 54 -8.29 7.33 -6.80
N ASN A 55 -7.77 8.44 -6.29
CA ASN A 55 -8.58 9.65 -6.17
C ASN A 55 -8.98 10.04 -7.59
N GLY A 56 -10.28 10.12 -7.87
CA GLY A 56 -10.74 10.89 -9.03
C GLY A 56 -10.43 12.35 -8.76
N ASP A 57 -9.29 12.84 -9.22
CA ASP A 57 -8.83 14.21 -8.94
C ASP A 57 -9.68 15.24 -9.69
N GLN A 58 -10.67 15.84 -9.00
CA GLN A 58 -11.21 17.15 -9.36
C GLN A 58 -10.44 18.30 -8.69
N ASP A 59 -9.50 18.02 -7.79
CA ASP A 59 -8.70 19.05 -7.12
C ASP A 59 -7.22 18.65 -7.06
N ALA A 60 -6.33 19.57 -7.45
CA ALA A 60 -4.91 19.31 -7.66
C ALA A 60 -4.13 19.00 -6.36
N LEU A 61 -4.77 19.19 -5.20
CA LEU A 61 -4.18 19.02 -3.86
C LEU A 61 -4.66 17.76 -3.14
N SER A 62 -5.56 16.98 -3.73
CA SER A 62 -6.06 15.69 -3.21
C SER A 62 -4.92 14.66 -3.01
N MET A 63 -3.83 14.80 -3.76
CA MET A 63 -2.67 13.91 -3.70
C MET A 63 -1.81 14.11 -2.46
N PHE A 64 -1.99 15.20 -1.71
CA PHE A 64 -1.16 15.54 -0.56
C PHE A 64 -2.00 15.71 0.70
N ARG A 65 -2.30 14.59 1.37
CA ARG A 65 -3.19 14.52 2.53
C ARG A 65 -2.81 15.47 3.68
N LYS A 66 -1.50 15.72 3.92
CA LYS A 66 -1.04 16.61 5.00
C LYS A 66 -1.29 18.11 4.69
N PRO A 67 -0.97 18.61 3.49
CA PRO A 67 -1.41 19.94 3.04
C PRO A 67 -2.93 20.14 3.00
N SER A 68 -3.71 19.14 2.55
CA SER A 68 -5.18 19.25 2.53
C SER A 68 -5.76 19.44 3.93
N GLU A 69 -5.24 18.70 4.91
CA GLU A 69 -5.64 18.81 6.32
C GLU A 69 -5.26 20.18 6.92
N SER A 70 -4.06 20.69 6.65
CA SER A 70 -3.65 22.02 7.13
C SER A 70 -4.48 23.16 6.53
N LEU A 71 -4.81 23.10 5.23
CA LEU A 71 -5.61 24.12 4.55
C LEU A 71 -7.05 24.16 5.08
N ARG A 72 -7.60 22.97 5.36
CA ARG A 72 -8.95 22.82 5.91
C ARG A 72 -9.06 23.39 7.32
N LEU A 73 -8.06 23.16 8.18
CA LEU A 73 -7.96 23.79 9.50
C LEU A 73 -7.85 25.32 9.45
N GLN A 74 -7.24 25.86 8.39
CA GLN A 74 -7.11 27.31 8.20
C GLN A 74 -8.44 27.97 7.78
N ASN A 75 -9.23 27.28 6.96
CA ASN A 75 -10.55 27.76 6.51
C ASN A 75 -11.65 27.59 7.58
N ASP A 76 -11.58 26.57 8.43
CA ASP A 76 -12.54 26.36 9.54
C ASP A 76 -12.27 27.27 10.75
N ALA A 77 -11.11 27.95 10.79
CA ALA A 77 -10.72 28.89 11.85
C ALA A 77 -11.09 30.36 11.54
N THR A 78 -11.84 30.61 10.47
CA THR A 78 -12.40 31.93 10.10
C THR A 78 -13.92 31.89 10.17
#